data_AF-A0A7K4DBV2-F1
#
_entry.id   AF-A0A7K4DBV2-F1
#
_cell.length_a   1.000
_cell.length_b   1.000
_cell.length_c   1.000
_cell.angle_alpha   90.00
_cell.angle_beta   90.00
_cell.angle_gamma   90.00
#
_symmetry.space_group_name_H-M   'P 1'
#
loop_
_entity.id
_entity.type
_entity.pdbx_description
1 polymer ?
#
loop_
_entity_poly.entity_id
_entity_poly.type
_entity_poly.pdbx_seq_one_letter_code
_entity_poly.pdbx_strand_id
1 'polypeptide(L)' 'MDCILCRKEIERYDPNLNQLKIDESHSVEICLDCIDKFLKWQQTIFATLFPTKTAKKWSSKK' A
#
# COMPACT_ATOMS: atom_id res chain seq x y z
N MET A 1 16.78 1.73 -8.73
CA MET A 1 16.29 1.16 -7.46
C MET A 1 15.16 0.21 -7.82
N ASP A 2 15.17 -1.01 -7.31
CA ASP A 2 14.14 -2.00 -7.65
C ASP A 2 13.09 -2.10 -6.53
N CYS A 3 11.83 -2.18 -6.91
CA CYS A 3 10.73 -2.39 -5.98
C CYS A 3 10.86 -3.78 -5.32
N ILE A 4 10.88 -3.83 -3.99
CA ILE A 4 11.03 -5.09 -3.25
C ILE A 4 9.88 -6.09 -3.52
N LEU A 5 8.69 -5.59 -3.88
CA LEU A 5 7.49 -6.42 -4.07
C LEU A 5 7.37 -7.01 -5.47
N CYS A 6 7.68 -6.24 -6.51
CA CYS A 6 7.49 -6.66 -7.90
C CYS A 6 8.78 -6.80 -8.70
N ARG A 7 9.94 -6.45 -8.11
CA ARG A 7 11.28 -6.49 -8.71
C ARG A 7 11.42 -5.69 -10.01
N LYS A 8 10.50 -4.77 -10.27
CA LYS A 8 10.61 -3.81 -11.37
C LYS A 8 11.41 -2.61 -10.91
N GLU A 9 12.14 -2.02 -11.85
CA GLU A 9 12.79 -0.73 -11.63
C GLU A 9 11.75 0.34 -11.28
N ILE A 10 12.06 1.16 -10.28
CA ILE A 10 11.25 2.31 -9.88
C ILE A 10 11.65 3.49 -10.77
N GLU A 11 10.81 3.77 -11.77
CA GLU A 11 10.94 4.98 -12.58
C GLU A 11 10.71 6.23 -11.71
N ARG A 12 11.60 7.22 -11.83
CA ARG A 12 11.52 8.51 -11.09
C ARG A 12 11.43 8.32 -9.58
N TYR A 13 12.37 7.57 -9.03
CA TYR A 13 12.49 7.36 -7.59
C TYR A 13 12.44 8.66 -6.79
N ASP A 14 11.52 8.73 -5.83
CA ASP A 14 11.43 9.77 -4.80
C ASP A 14 11.32 9.09 -3.42
N PRO A 15 12.27 9.30 -2.49
CA PRO A 15 12.25 8.65 -1.19
C PRO A 15 10.99 8.98 -0.37
N ASN A 16 10.32 10.12 -0.60
CA ASN A 16 9.08 10.46 0.12
C ASN A 16 7.87 9.68 -0.40
N LEU A 17 7.93 9.17 -1.63
CA LEU A 17 6.83 8.48 -2.29
C LEU A 17 7.07 6.97 -2.44
N ASN A 18 8.33 6.53 -2.43
CA ASN A 18 8.71 5.16 -2.70
C ASN A 18 9.18 4.40 -1.45
N GLN A 19 9.54 5.09 -0.38
CA GLN A 19 10.01 4.44 0.83
C GLN A 19 8.84 4.11 1.77
N LEU A 20 8.64 2.82 2.04
CA LEU A 20 7.75 2.34 3.09
C LEU A 20 8.56 2.06 4.35
N LYS A 21 8.32 2.83 5.42
CA LYS A 21 8.93 2.60 6.73
C LYS A 21 8.11 1.56 7.50
N ILE A 22 8.76 0.46 7.89
CA ILE A 22 8.13 -0.64 8.64
C ILE A 22 8.29 -0.39 10.14
N ASP A 23 9.48 -0.01 10.58
CA ASP A 23 9.79 0.36 11.96
C ASP A 23 10.93 1.39 12.00
N GLU A 24 11.52 1.63 13.17
CA GLU A 24 12.58 2.63 13.35
C GLU A 24 13.85 2.34 12.55
N SER A 25 14.16 1.06 12.31
CA SER A 25 15.40 0.61 11.65
C SER A 25 15.20 0.03 10.25
N HIS A 26 13.96 -0.29 9.87
CA HIS A 26 13.65 -0.96 8.62
C HIS A 26 12.79 -0.10 7.71
N SER A 27 13.31 0.18 6.52
CA SER A 27 12.58 0.74 5.39
C SER A 27 12.80 -0.12 4.15
N VAL A 28 11.83 -0.09 3.24
CA VAL A 28 11.90 -0.78 1.96
C VAL A 28 11.44 0.13 0.83
N GLU A 29 12.01 -0.08 -0.36
CA GLU A 29 11.65 0.68 -1.55
C GLU A 29 10.57 -0.04 -2.36
N ILE A 30 9.48 0.67 -2.66
CA ILE A 30 8.29 0.16 -3.33
C ILE A 30 7.86 1.14 -4.44
N CYS A 31 7.46 0.61 -5.60
CA CYS A 31 6.89 1.41 -6.67
C CYS A 31 5.44 1.84 -6.36
N LEU A 32 4.99 2.96 -6.97
CA LEU A 32 3.64 3.50 -6.77
C LEU A 32 2.53 2.48 -7.04
N ASP A 33 2.66 1.67 -8.11
CA ASP A 33 1.70 0.61 -8.43
C ASP A 33 1.50 -0.40 -7.28
N CYS A 34 2.59 -0.72 -6.57
CA CYS A 34 2.55 -1.64 -5.45
C CYS A 34 1.98 -0.98 -4.18
N ILE A 35 2.26 0.32 -3.97
CA ILE A 35 1.63 1.11 -2.90
C ILE A 35 0.12 1.15 -3.09
N ASP A 36 -0.37 1.42 -4.30
CA ASP A 36 -1.80 1.47 -4.59
C ASP A 36 -2.50 0.13 -4.31
N LYS A 37 -1.86 -0.99 -4.67
CA LYS A 37 -2.37 -2.33 -4.36
C LYS A 37 -2.40 -2.58 -2.87
N PHE A 38 -1.34 -2.19 -2.15
CA PHE A 38 -1.26 -2.31 -0.70
C PHE A 38 -2.37 -1.50 -0.02
N LEU A 39 -2.58 -0.23 -0.40
CA LEU A 39 -3.62 0.63 0.15
C LEU A 39 -5.03 0.06 -0.08
N LYS A 40 -5.32 -0.46 -1.29
CA LYS A 40 -6.61 -1.11 -1.60
C LYS A 40 -6.84 -2.36 -0.75
N TRP A 41 -5.80 -3.18 -0.60
CA TRP A 41 -5.86 -4.37 0.27
C TRP A 41 -6.11 -3.96 1.72
N GLN A 42 -5.32 -3.01 2.25
CA GLN A 42 -5.46 -2.51 3.61
C GLN A 42 -6.86 -1.96 3.86
N GLN A 43 -7.38 -1.11 2.97
CA GLN A 43 -8.74 -0.57 3.07
C GLN A 43 -9.80 -1.68 3.13
N THR A 44 -9.62 -2.74 2.34
CA THR A 44 -10.54 -3.90 2.36
C THR A 44 -10.50 -4.60 3.71
N ILE A 45 -9.30 -4.88 4.24
CA ILE A 45 -9.12 -5.51 5.55
C ILE A 45 -9.74 -4.65 6.66
N PHE A 46 -9.48 -3.33 6.66
CA PHE A 46 -10.10 -2.42 7.62
C PHE A 46 -11.63 -2.41 7.52
N ALA A 47 -12.17 -2.43 6.30
CA ALA A 47 -13.61 -2.44 6.12
C ALA A 47 -14.27 -3.73 6.62
N THR A 48 -13.57 -4.86 6.50
CA THR A 48 -14.01 -6.16 7.04
C THR A 48 -13.91 -6.21 8.56
N LEU A 49 -12.80 -5.76 9.14
CA LEU A 49 -12.56 -5.83 10.59
C LEU A 49 -13.35 -4.79 11.37
N PHE A 50 -13.57 -3.61 10.79
CA PHE A 50 -14.26 -2.48 11.43
C PHE A 50 -15.42 -1.99 10.55
N PRO A 51 -16.54 -2.73 10.51
CA PRO A 51 -17.65 -2.48 9.59
C PRO A 51 -18.51 -1.28 10.02
N THR A 52 -17.94 -0.08 9.92
CA THR A 52 -18.68 1.19 10.01
C THR A 52 -19.65 1.35 8.83
N LYS A 53 -20.63 2.25 8.93
CA LYS A 53 -21.54 2.55 7.80
C LYS A 53 -20.78 2.89 6.51
N THR A 54 -19.70 3.64 6.63
CA THR A 54 -18.81 4.01 5.51
C THR A 54 -18.02 2.81 4.99
N ALA A 55 -17.47 1.98 5.87
CA ALA A 55 -16.74 0.76 5.51
C ALA A 55 -17.63 -0.27 4.81
N LYS A 56 -18.87 -0.47 5.27
CA LYS A 56 -19.83 -1.38 4.61
C LYS A 56 -20.07 -0.99 3.15
N LYS A 57 -20.28 0.30 2.88
CA LYS A 57 -20.44 0.84 1.51
C LYS A 57 -19.22 0.56 0.62
N TRP A 58 -18.03 0.46 1.19
CA TRP A 58 -16.81 0.10 0.47
C TRP A 58 -16.73 -1.39 0.18
N SER A 59 -17.00 -2.23 1.19
CA SER A 59 -16.96 -3.69 1.05
C SER A 59 -18.01 -4.24 0.08
N SER A 60 -19.18 -3.60 -0.02
CA SER A 60 -20.29 -4.03 -0.87
C SER A 60 -20.17 -3.63 -2.34
N LYS A 61 -19.11 -2.90 -2.73
CA LYS A 61 -18.81 -2.55 -4.13
C LYS A 61 -17.96 -3.61 -4.85
N LYS A 62 -17.77 -4.77 -4.23
CA LYS A 62 -16.96 -5.88 -4.74
C LYS A 62 -17.83 -6.92 -5.43
#